data_AF-A0A2S0RIN9-F1
#
_entry.id   AF-A0A2S0RIN9-F1
#
_cell.length_a   1.000
_cell.length_b   1.000
_cell.length_c   1.000
_cell.angle_alpha   90.00
_cell.angle_beta   90.00
_cell.angle_gamma   90.00
#
_symmetry.space_group_name_H-M   'P 1'
#
loop_
_entity.id
_entity.type
_entity.pdbx_description
1 polymer ?
#
loop_
_entity_poly.entity_id
_entity_poly.type
_entity_poly.pdbx_seq_one_letter_code
_entity_poly.pdbx_strand_id
1 'polypeptide(L)'
;MSESLYHQNKPLVHLMILGILCFIRISFIDDPVETFILIAWAFYFMGIGFAFLTMNYRSKKTPQILLHLICAFLTNCLAFYFFTMSDSQNFLLLLGAFIGSLSYNIFTKLIFKFSVSYREIIFVAIISLIAFLPGQLYYWDILAKCISLFAWTIVNGYFAKKRY
;
A
#
# COMPACT_ATOMS: atom_id res chain seq x y z
N MET A 1 24.88 -17.74 -11.30
CA MET A 1 24.18 -18.37 -10.17
C MET A 1 22.95 -17.53 -9.89
N SER A 2 21.75 -17.97 -10.26
CA SER A 2 20.53 -17.18 -10.04
C SER A 2 20.30 -17.05 -8.54
N GLU A 3 20.47 -15.85 -7.99
CA GLU A 3 19.97 -15.59 -6.64
C GLU A 3 18.50 -15.99 -6.60
N SER A 4 18.13 -16.84 -5.63
CA SER A 4 16.74 -17.30 -5.52
C SER A 4 15.80 -16.08 -5.49
N LEU A 5 14.61 -16.22 -6.08
CA LEU A 5 13.60 -15.16 -6.14
C LEU A 5 13.33 -14.53 -4.75
N TYR A 6 13.49 -15.31 -3.68
CA TYR A 6 13.43 -14.86 -2.30
C TYR A 6 14.51 -13.84 -1.94
N HIS A 7 15.78 -14.07 -2.26
CA HIS A 7 16.88 -13.16 -1.90
C HIS A 7 16.74 -11.77 -2.54
N GLN A 8 16.21 -11.71 -3.76
CA GLN A 8 15.94 -10.46 -4.46
C GLN A 8 14.64 -9.75 -4.02
N ASN A 9 13.74 -10.46 -3.35
CA ASN A 9 12.41 -9.97 -2.96
C ASN A 9 12.17 -10.07 -1.45
N LYS A 10 13.21 -10.28 -0.63
CA LYS A 10 13.08 -10.56 0.80
C LYS A 10 12.10 -9.62 1.49
N PRO A 11 12.22 -8.29 1.39
CA PRO A 11 11.30 -7.39 2.06
C PRO A 11 9.84 -7.59 1.61
N LEU A 12 9.60 -7.89 0.32
CA LEU A 12 8.26 -8.07 -0.25
C LEU A 12 7.62 -9.33 0.31
N VAL A 13 8.40 -10.40 0.39
CA VAL A 13 7.96 -11.66 0.98
C VAL A 13 7.62 -11.48 2.45
N HIS A 14 8.41 -10.74 3.23
CA HIS A 14 8.10 -10.49 4.65
C HIS A 14 6.85 -9.62 4.83
N LEU A 15 6.62 -8.63 3.97
CA LEU A 15 5.40 -7.84 3.99
C LEU A 15 4.16 -8.63 3.56
N MET A 16 4.31 -9.52 2.58
CA MET A 16 3.25 -10.44 2.21
C MET A 16 2.90 -11.37 3.37
N ILE A 17 3.91 -11.96 4.04
CA ILE A 17 3.70 -12.81 5.21
C ILE A 17 3.04 -12.03 6.34
N LEU A 18 3.54 -10.82 6.66
CA LEU A 18 2.96 -9.98 7.71
C LEU A 18 1.51 -9.60 7.38
N GLY A 19 1.24 -9.22 6.13
CA GLY A 19 -0.12 -8.93 5.66
C GLY A 19 -1.05 -10.13 5.79
N ILE A 20 -0.58 -11.34 5.44
CA ILE A 20 -1.33 -12.59 5.61
C ILE A 20 -1.59 -12.89 7.10
N LEU A 21 -0.59 -12.71 7.97
CA LEU A 21 -0.74 -12.93 9.41
C LEU A 21 -1.73 -11.94 10.04
N CYS A 22 -1.66 -10.66 9.68
CA CYS A 22 -2.64 -9.65 10.08
C CYS A 22 -4.03 -10.00 9.55
N PHE A 23 -4.14 -10.43 8.30
CA PHE A 23 -5.41 -10.85 7.68
C PHE A 23 -6.05 -12.04 8.39
N ILE A 24 -5.27 -13.10 8.66
CA ILE A 24 -5.70 -14.26 9.43
C ILE A 24 -6.20 -13.79 10.80
N ARG A 25 -5.42 -12.99 11.52
CA ARG A 25 -5.80 -12.52 12.86
C ARG A 25 -7.09 -11.70 12.87
N ILE A 26 -7.26 -10.77 11.92
CA ILE A 26 -8.47 -9.95 11.80
C ILE A 26 -9.71 -10.81 11.50
N SER A 27 -9.55 -11.91 10.76
CA SER A 27 -10.65 -12.80 10.39
C SER A 27 -11.26 -13.58 11.57
N PHE A 28 -10.60 -13.59 12.73
CA PHE A 28 -11.03 -14.33 13.93
C PHE A 28 -11.34 -13.43 15.13
N ILE A 29 -11.43 -12.11 14.93
CA ILE A 29 -11.73 -11.15 16.00
C ILE A 29 -13.16 -10.65 15.83
N ASP A 30 -13.96 -10.86 16.87
CA ASP A 30 -15.34 -10.35 16.94
C ASP A 30 -15.42 -8.96 17.60
N ASP A 31 -14.38 -8.52 18.32
CA ASP A 31 -14.36 -7.20 18.97
C ASP A 31 -14.06 -6.08 17.95
N PRO A 32 -14.98 -5.13 17.73
CA PRO A 32 -14.77 -4.02 16.80
C PRO A 32 -13.62 -3.10 17.21
N VAL A 33 -13.30 -2.97 18.50
CA VAL A 33 -12.20 -2.12 18.98
C VAL A 33 -10.85 -2.77 18.67
N GLU A 34 -10.67 -4.05 19.03
CA GLU A 34 -9.49 -4.83 18.66
C GLU A 34 -9.30 -4.89 17.14
N THR A 35 -10.40 -5.04 16.38
CA THR A 35 -10.38 -5.04 14.91
C THR A 35 -9.90 -3.69 14.35
N PHE A 36 -10.42 -2.58 14.86
CA PHE A 36 -9.98 -1.24 14.44
C PHE A 36 -8.49 -1.01 14.71
N ILE A 37 -8.02 -1.40 15.90
CA ILE A 37 -6.61 -1.31 16.27
C ILE A 37 -5.76 -2.12 15.29
N LEU A 38 -6.11 -3.38 15.03
CA LEU A 38 -5.35 -4.23 14.12
C LEU A 38 -5.34 -3.71 12.67
N ILE A 39 -6.44 -3.13 12.19
CA ILE A 39 -6.46 -2.46 10.89
C ILE A 39 -5.51 -1.26 10.89
N ALA A 40 -5.57 -0.40 11.91
CA ALA A 40 -4.66 0.75 12.02
C ALA A 40 -3.18 0.31 12.02
N TRP A 41 -2.85 -0.75 12.75
CA TRP A 41 -1.51 -1.35 12.77
C TRP A 41 -1.14 -1.96 11.41
N ALA A 42 -2.06 -2.64 10.74
CA ALA A 42 -1.83 -3.19 9.40
C ALA A 42 -1.53 -2.07 8.39
N PHE A 43 -2.30 -0.98 8.39
CA PHE A 43 -2.03 0.20 7.56
C PHE A 43 -0.68 0.84 7.89
N TYR A 44 -0.32 0.94 9.18
CA TYR A 44 0.95 1.50 9.62
C TYR A 44 2.15 0.65 9.14
N PHE A 45 2.11 -0.66 9.39
CA PHE A 45 3.15 -1.58 8.97
C PHE A 45 3.23 -1.72 7.46
N MET A 46 2.09 -1.70 6.76
CA MET A 46 2.06 -1.68 5.31
C MET A 46 2.66 -0.39 4.77
N GLY A 47 2.38 0.78 5.35
CA GLY A 47 2.96 2.04 4.87
C GLY A 47 4.46 2.15 5.08
N ILE A 48 4.95 1.77 6.25
CA ILE A 48 6.38 1.75 6.55
C ILE A 48 7.07 0.68 5.71
N GLY A 49 6.53 -0.53 5.71
CA GLY A 49 7.07 -1.63 4.94
C GLY A 49 7.09 -1.32 3.44
N PHE A 50 6.07 -0.64 2.93
CA PHE A 50 6.01 -0.19 1.55
C PHE A 50 7.08 0.84 1.21
N ALA A 51 7.40 1.79 2.09
CA ALA A 51 8.56 2.66 1.91
C ALA A 51 9.88 1.87 1.85
N PHE A 52 10.02 0.84 2.70
CA PHE A 52 11.17 -0.06 2.69
C PHE A 52 11.26 -0.95 1.44
N LEU A 53 10.13 -1.36 0.88
CA LEU A 53 10.07 -2.16 -0.35
C LEU A 53 10.49 -1.39 -1.59
N THR A 54 10.14 -0.12 -1.59
CA THR A 54 10.21 0.73 -2.76
C THR A 54 11.47 1.57 -2.71
N MET A 55 12.51 1.15 -2.00
CA MET A 55 13.82 1.81 -1.93
C MET A 55 14.98 0.83 -1.98
N ASN A 56 15.94 1.10 -2.87
CA ASN A 56 17.28 0.54 -2.76
C ASN A 56 18.15 1.51 -1.93
N TYR A 57 18.16 1.31 -0.60
CA TYR A 57 18.79 2.20 0.39
C TYR A 57 20.30 2.40 0.18
N ARG A 58 20.97 1.50 -0.56
CA ARG A 58 22.42 1.52 -0.75
C ARG A 58 22.95 2.72 -1.55
N SER A 59 22.11 3.39 -2.34
CA SER A 59 22.57 4.41 -3.30
C SER A 59 21.93 5.80 -3.12
N LYS A 60 21.17 6.04 -2.05
CA LYS A 60 20.34 7.25 -1.90
C LYS A 60 20.74 8.08 -0.68
N LYS A 61 20.55 9.41 -0.74
CA LYS A 61 20.88 10.32 0.35
C LYS A 61 19.80 10.26 1.43
N THR A 62 20.19 10.23 2.69
CA THR A 62 19.31 10.25 3.89
C THR A 62 18.07 11.16 3.79
N PRO A 63 18.16 12.44 3.34
CA PRO A 63 16.97 13.29 3.22
C PRO A 63 15.93 12.80 2.20
N GLN A 64 16.35 12.14 1.12
CA GLN A 64 15.41 11.55 0.14
C GLN A 64 14.67 10.36 0.74
N ILE A 65 15.37 9.57 1.56
CA ILE A 65 14.80 8.44 2.30
C ILE A 65 13.74 8.93 3.28
N LEU A 66 14.06 9.96 4.06
CA LEU A 66 13.16 10.53 5.04
C LEU A 66 11.90 11.12 4.39
N LEU A 67 12.07 11.87 3.29
CA LEU A 67 10.96 12.45 2.56
C LEU A 67 10.05 11.37 1.96
N HIS A 68 10.63 10.28 1.44
CA HIS A 68 9.87 9.15 0.93
C HIS A 68 9.07 8.44 2.04
N LEU A 69 9.67 8.22 3.20
CA LEU A 69 9.00 7.66 4.37
C LEU A 69 7.82 8.53 4.81
N ILE A 70 8.00 9.86 4.85
CA ILE A 70 6.93 10.80 5.19
C ILE A 70 5.80 10.72 4.16
N CYS A 71 6.11 10.72 2.86
CA CYS A 71 5.09 10.59 1.81
C CYS A 71 4.33 9.26 1.90
N ALA A 72 5.05 8.15 2.14
CA ALA A 72 4.43 6.83 2.31
C ALA A 72 3.52 6.80 3.55
N PHE A 73 3.97 7.35 4.68
CA PHE A 73 3.20 7.45 5.91
C PHE A 73 1.92 8.28 5.70
N LEU A 74 2.04 9.50 5.16
CA LEU A 74 0.90 10.37 4.90
C LEU A 74 -0.12 9.73 3.95
N THR A 75 0.36 9.05 2.91
CA THR A 75 -0.52 8.34 1.96
C THR A 75 -1.33 7.26 2.67
N ASN A 76 -0.70 6.51 3.60
CA ASN A 76 -1.39 5.46 4.36
C ASN A 76 -2.34 6.02 5.42
N CYS A 77 -1.97 7.11 6.10
CA CYS A 77 -2.88 7.80 7.02
C CYS A 77 -4.12 8.33 6.30
N LEU A 78 -3.95 8.92 5.11
CA LEU A 78 -5.07 9.36 4.27
C LEU A 78 -5.92 8.18 3.81
N ALA A 79 -5.31 7.08 3.36
CA ALA A 79 -6.04 5.87 2.97
C ALA A 79 -6.86 5.30 4.13
N PHE A 80 -6.28 5.24 5.34
CA PHE A 80 -6.97 4.81 6.55
C PHE A 80 -8.12 5.77 6.92
N TYR A 81 -7.92 7.08 6.82
CA TYR A 81 -8.98 8.07 7.06
C TYR A 81 -10.16 7.90 6.10
N PHE A 82 -9.89 7.74 4.80
CA PHE A 82 -10.96 7.48 3.82
C PHE A 82 -11.64 6.14 4.04
N PHE A 83 -10.90 5.14 4.52
CA PHE A 83 -11.44 3.82 4.86
C PHE A 83 -12.37 3.85 6.08
N THR A 84 -12.06 4.67 7.10
CA THR A 84 -12.88 4.78 8.31
C THR A 84 -14.06 5.74 8.13
N MET A 85 -13.93 6.74 7.28
CA MET A 85 -14.99 7.71 6.97
C MET A 85 -15.92 7.26 5.83
N SER A 86 -15.62 6.17 5.12
CA SER A 86 -16.50 5.70 4.05
C SER A 86 -17.74 5.01 4.62
N ASP A 87 -18.79 5.79 4.87
CA ASP A 87 -20.12 5.23 5.01
C ASP A 87 -20.60 4.68 3.65
N SER A 88 -20.97 3.40 3.69
CA SER A 88 -21.71 2.52 2.77
C SER A 88 -21.83 2.72 1.25
N GLN A 89 -21.68 3.90 0.66
CA GLN A 89 -21.95 4.11 -0.77
C GLN A 89 -21.03 5.13 -1.45
N ASN A 90 -20.07 5.69 -0.73
CA ASN A 90 -19.24 6.73 -1.30
C ASN A 90 -18.10 6.16 -2.17
N PHE A 91 -18.10 6.53 -3.45
CA PHE A 91 -17.00 6.35 -4.41
C PHE A 91 -15.65 6.92 -3.91
N LEU A 92 -15.66 7.65 -2.78
CA LEU A 92 -14.50 8.21 -2.11
C LEU A 92 -13.41 7.19 -1.78
N LEU A 93 -13.74 5.93 -1.49
CA LEU A 93 -12.72 4.89 -1.25
C LEU A 93 -11.94 4.58 -2.54
N LEU A 94 -12.64 4.40 -3.65
CA LEU A 94 -12.04 4.16 -4.97
C LEU A 94 -11.26 5.38 -5.47
N LEU A 95 -11.82 6.58 -5.30
CA LEU A 95 -11.17 7.84 -5.62
C LEU A 95 -9.90 8.04 -4.77
N GLY A 96 -9.98 7.75 -3.47
CA GLY A 96 -8.86 7.81 -2.54
C GLY A 96 -7.74 6.83 -2.92
N ALA A 97 -8.08 5.60 -3.29
CA ALA A 97 -7.12 4.61 -3.77
C ALA A 97 -6.40 5.07 -5.06
N PHE A 98 -7.16 5.67 -6.00
CA PHE A 98 -6.61 6.23 -7.23
C PHE A 98 -5.70 7.43 -6.97
N ILE A 99 -6.20 8.46 -6.26
CA ILE A 99 -5.46 9.69 -5.96
C ILE A 99 -4.24 9.38 -5.08
N GLY A 100 -4.39 8.53 -4.09
CA GLY A 100 -3.31 8.09 -3.20
C GLY A 100 -2.20 7.40 -3.98
N SER A 101 -2.54 6.42 -4.81
CA SER A 101 -1.57 5.75 -5.69
C SER A 101 -0.91 6.75 -6.64
N LEU A 102 -1.69 7.62 -7.31
CA LEU A 102 -1.17 8.58 -8.27
C LEU A 102 -0.18 9.55 -7.61
N SER A 103 -0.57 10.13 -6.47
CA SER A 103 0.24 11.07 -5.69
C SER A 103 1.52 10.41 -5.19
N TYR A 104 1.42 9.23 -4.60
CA TYR A 104 2.56 8.47 -4.12
C TYR A 104 3.57 8.19 -5.24
N ASN A 105 3.09 7.72 -6.39
CA ASN A 105 3.95 7.39 -7.52
C ASN A 105 4.62 8.64 -8.14
N ILE A 106 3.91 9.78 -8.18
CA ILE A 106 4.48 11.07 -8.61
C ILE A 106 5.55 11.53 -7.62
N PHE A 107 5.26 11.55 -6.32
CA PHE A 107 6.23 11.97 -5.30
C PHE A 107 7.47 11.07 -5.32
N THR A 108 7.28 9.75 -5.35
CA THR A 108 8.38 8.78 -5.47
C THR A 108 9.25 9.06 -6.69
N LYS A 109 8.61 9.32 -7.85
CA LYS A 109 9.33 9.70 -9.08
C LYS A 109 10.11 10.99 -8.90
N LEU A 110 9.55 12.03 -8.27
CA LEU A 110 10.21 13.31 -8.07
C LEU A 110 11.39 13.22 -7.07
N ILE A 111 11.19 12.52 -5.95
CA ILE A 111 12.18 12.35 -4.89
C ILE A 111 13.41 11.61 -5.40
N PHE A 112 13.20 10.53 -6.16
CA PHE A 112 14.27 9.65 -6.62
C PHE A 112 14.70 9.84 -8.07
N LYS A 113 13.99 10.71 -8.82
CA LYS A 113 14.21 11.01 -10.24
C LYS A 113 14.13 9.77 -11.14
N PHE A 114 13.16 8.89 -10.91
CA PHE A 114 12.96 7.70 -11.76
C PHE A 114 12.49 8.07 -13.17
N SER A 115 12.93 7.29 -14.16
CA SER A 115 12.61 7.44 -15.59
C SER A 115 11.20 6.96 -15.98
N VAL A 116 10.37 6.61 -15.00
CA VAL A 116 9.03 6.03 -15.21
C VAL A 116 8.13 7.02 -15.93
N SER A 117 7.41 6.54 -16.93
CA SER A 117 6.49 7.38 -17.70
C SER A 117 5.24 7.74 -16.88
N TYR A 118 4.65 8.90 -17.15
CA TYR A 118 3.37 9.26 -16.51
C TYR A 118 2.23 8.30 -16.90
N ARG A 119 2.32 7.67 -18.09
CA ARG A 119 1.38 6.64 -18.53
C ARG A 119 1.39 5.43 -17.60
N GLU A 120 2.58 4.96 -17.21
CA GLU A 120 2.71 3.86 -16.23
C GLU A 120 2.18 4.27 -14.86
N ILE A 121 2.42 5.50 -14.41
CA ILE A 121 1.89 6.00 -13.13
C ILE A 121 0.35 5.98 -13.12
N ILE A 122 -0.28 6.48 -14.18
CA ILE A 122 -1.73 6.46 -14.33
C ILE A 122 -2.26 5.02 -14.37
N PHE A 123 -1.59 4.13 -15.10
CA PHE A 123 -1.96 2.72 -15.17
C PHE A 123 -1.94 2.05 -13.78
N VAL A 124 -0.89 2.30 -12.98
CA VAL A 124 -0.81 1.80 -11.60
C VAL A 124 -1.93 2.36 -10.73
N ALA A 125 -2.29 3.63 -10.89
CA ALA A 125 -3.42 4.23 -10.19
C ALA A 125 -4.76 3.60 -10.57
N ILE A 126 -4.98 3.26 -11.85
CA ILE A 126 -6.19 2.55 -12.29
C ILE A 126 -6.24 1.14 -11.70
N ILE A 127 -5.15 0.37 -11.74
CA ILE A 127 -5.12 -0.96 -11.12
C ILE A 127 -5.35 -0.86 -9.61
N SER A 128 -4.79 0.17 -8.97
CA SER A 128 -4.99 0.45 -7.54
C SER A 128 -6.47 0.71 -7.19
N LEU A 129 -7.21 1.36 -8.09
CA LEU A 129 -8.66 1.52 -7.95
C LEU A 129 -9.37 0.16 -8.03
N ILE A 130 -9.02 -0.67 -9.01
CA ILE A 130 -9.58 -2.02 -9.17
C ILE A 130 -9.27 -2.90 -7.95
N ALA A 131 -8.09 -2.75 -7.36
CA ALA A 131 -7.72 -3.46 -6.14
C ALA A 131 -8.66 -3.15 -4.96
N PHE A 132 -9.27 -1.96 -4.93
CA PHE A 132 -10.22 -1.55 -3.89
C PHE A 132 -11.69 -1.84 -4.20
N LEU A 133 -12.00 -2.42 -5.37
CA LEU A 133 -13.35 -2.78 -5.74
C LEU A 133 -14.03 -3.75 -4.74
N PRO A 134 -13.35 -4.80 -4.23
CA PRO A 134 -13.96 -5.71 -3.26
C PRO A 134 -14.41 -4.98 -1.98
N GLY A 135 -13.58 -4.10 -1.44
CA GLY A 135 -13.89 -3.32 -0.24
C GLY A 135 -15.01 -2.30 -0.45
N GLN A 136 -15.23 -1.84 -1.68
CA GLN A 136 -16.39 -1.02 -2.04
C GLN A 136 -17.67 -1.85 -2.16
N LEU A 137 -17.61 -3.01 -2.85
CA LEU A 137 -18.78 -3.86 -3.10
C LEU A 137 -19.28 -4.54 -1.82
N TYR A 138 -18.37 -4.86 -0.91
CA TYR A 138 -18.66 -5.50 0.38
C TYR A 138 -18.24 -4.58 1.52
N TYR A 139 -18.78 -3.36 1.56
CA TYR A 139 -18.30 -2.31 2.48
C TYR A 139 -18.49 -2.61 3.98
N TRP A 140 -19.47 -3.43 4.35
CA TRP A 140 -19.64 -3.93 5.72
C TRP A 140 -18.62 -5.00 6.09
N ASP A 141 -18.04 -5.64 5.08
CA ASP A 141 -17.12 -6.74 5.25
C ASP A 141 -15.70 -6.20 5.41
N ILE A 142 -15.23 -6.21 6.66
CA ILE A 142 -13.87 -5.87 7.04
C ILE A 142 -12.86 -6.73 6.28
N LEU A 143 -13.20 -7.99 5.98
CA LEU A 143 -12.34 -8.90 5.25
C LEU A 143 -12.09 -8.41 3.82
N ALA A 144 -13.15 -8.03 3.10
CA ALA A 144 -13.06 -7.51 1.74
C ALA A 144 -12.24 -6.21 1.67
N LYS A 145 -12.37 -5.38 2.70
CA LYS A 145 -11.61 -4.16 2.94
C LYS A 145 -10.12 -4.43 3.19
N CYS A 146 -9.78 -5.44 3.99
CA CYS A 146 -8.38 -5.87 4.20
C CYS A 146 -7.76 -6.48 2.94
N ILE A 147 -8.51 -7.31 2.20
CA ILE A 147 -8.08 -7.87 0.90
C ILE A 147 -7.76 -6.74 -0.08
N SER A 148 -8.61 -5.72 -0.11
CA SER A 148 -8.45 -4.56 -0.98
C SER A 148 -7.15 -3.80 -0.71
N LEU A 149 -6.88 -3.54 0.57
CA LEU A 149 -5.64 -2.91 0.99
C LEU A 149 -4.42 -3.76 0.61
N PHE A 150 -4.49 -5.06 0.87
CA PHE A 150 -3.41 -6.00 0.54
C PHE A 150 -3.10 -6.04 -0.95
N ALA A 151 -4.13 -6.13 -1.79
CA ALA A 151 -4.00 -6.08 -3.24
C ALA A 151 -3.40 -4.75 -3.71
N TRP A 152 -3.84 -3.63 -3.14
CA TRP A 152 -3.31 -2.30 -3.45
C TRP A 152 -1.82 -2.16 -3.10
N THR A 153 -1.40 -2.66 -1.95
CA THR A 153 0.01 -2.67 -1.52
C THR A 153 0.87 -3.52 -2.45
N ILE A 154 0.39 -4.69 -2.89
CA ILE A 154 1.10 -5.55 -3.85
C ILE A 154 1.28 -4.83 -5.18
N VAL A 155 0.21 -4.24 -5.73
CA VAL A 155 0.24 -3.53 -7.02
C VAL A 155 1.29 -2.42 -6.97
N ASN A 156 1.21 -1.55 -5.97
CA ASN A 156 2.14 -0.44 -5.84
C ASN A 156 3.58 -0.94 -5.56
N GLY A 157 3.74 -2.02 -4.80
CA GLY A 157 5.05 -2.60 -4.44
C GLY A 157 5.77 -3.19 -5.64
N TYR A 158 5.05 -4.00 -6.42
CA TYR A 158 5.56 -4.62 -7.64
C TYR A 158 6.02 -3.57 -8.66
N PHE A 159 5.18 -2.56 -8.91
CA PHE A 159 5.50 -1.52 -9.89
C PHE A 159 6.62 -0.61 -9.44
N ALA A 160 6.74 -0.35 -8.13
CA ALA A 160 7.85 0.41 -7.60
C ALA A 160 9.17 -0.38 -7.69
N LYS A 161 9.15 -1.69 -7.48
CA LYS A 161 10.33 -2.55 -7.62
C LYS A 161 10.89 -2.57 -9.04
N LYS A 162 10.05 -2.56 -10.07
CA LYS A 162 10.48 -2.52 -11.49
C LYS A 162 11.32 -1.27 -11.85
N ARG A 163 11.38 -0.28 -10.96
CA ARG A 163 12.04 1.02 -11.17
C ARG A 163 13.48 1.07 -10.61
N TYR A 164 13.88 0.00 -9.92
CA TYR A 164 15.21 -0.21 -9.32
C TYR A 164 15.91 -1.40 -9.96
#